data_AF-A0A445B222-F1
#
_entry.id   AF-A0A445B222-F1
#
_cell.length_a   1.000
_cell.length_b   1.000
_cell.length_c   1.000
_cell.angle_alpha   90.00
_cell.angle_beta   90.00
_cell.angle_gamma   90.00
#
_symmetry.space_group_name_H-M   'P 1'
#
loop_
_entity.id
_entity.type
_entity.pdbx_description
1 polymer ?
#
loop_
_entity_poly.entity_id
_entity_poly.type
_entity_poly.pdbx_seq_one_letter_code
_entity_poly.pdbx_strand_id
1 'polypeptide(L)'
;MASWNSVPLEVIYQVFGWLTFISWGISCYPQVILNFRRKSVVGLNFDYEILNTIKHWSYLIYNASLFFSPVIQKQYFDKYGYQQMIPVAANDVAFSTHSVVMNLVVLFQLAIYERGNQKFTKYAISIVAIVCLIYSICFFIALPSHSWLWLISIFNSIQVCMTIIKYFPQAFMNFLRKSTDGFSIGGVLLDFSGGVFNYSQMAVQSIDQGSWVNFYGNMGKVLISLVTIVYDSILMLQHYVLYPEKKGVTCSKNYKEIKQPLISESPIPIDQQIKDSVPAQEV
;
A
#
# COMPACT_ATOMS: atom_id res chain seq x y z
N MET A 1 3.38 4.46 36.54
CA MET A 1 2.93 4.30 35.15
C MET A 1 1.59 3.61 35.20
N ALA A 2 0.62 4.06 34.39
CA ALA A 2 -0.67 3.39 34.32
C ALA A 2 -0.50 1.95 33.82
N SER A 3 -1.20 1.04 34.47
CA SER A 3 -1.29 -0.38 34.12
C SER A 3 -2.71 -0.70 33.66
N TRP A 4 -2.88 -1.86 33.05
CA TRP A 4 -4.20 -2.38 32.70
C TRP A 4 -5.08 -2.53 33.94
N ASN A 5 -6.35 -2.11 33.82
CA ASN A 5 -7.36 -2.31 34.84
C ASN A 5 -8.03 -3.70 34.73
N SER A 6 -8.08 -4.26 33.52
CA SER A 6 -8.73 -5.52 33.20
C SER A 6 -7.82 -6.45 32.39
N VAL A 7 -7.45 -7.59 32.99
CA VAL A 7 -6.65 -8.64 32.31
C VAL A 7 -7.32 -9.15 31.03
N PRO A 8 -8.65 -9.41 30.98
CA PRO A 8 -9.31 -9.75 29.72
C PRO A 8 -9.14 -8.71 28.61
N LEU A 9 -9.21 -7.41 28.93
CA LEU A 9 -9.04 -6.34 27.94
C LEU A 9 -7.59 -6.25 27.46
N GLU A 10 -6.62 -6.44 28.35
CA GLU A 10 -5.20 -6.55 27.98
C GLU A 10 -4.97 -7.69 26.97
N VAL A 11 -5.54 -8.87 27.22
CA VAL A 11 -5.41 -10.02 26.31
C VAL A 11 -6.06 -9.72 24.96
N ILE A 12 -7.28 -9.17 24.94
CA ILE A 12 -7.97 -8.80 23.69
C ILE A 12 -7.16 -7.76 22.90
N TYR A 13 -6.59 -6.78 23.59
CA TYR A 13 -5.71 -5.76 22.99
C TYR A 13 -4.51 -6.40 22.29
N GLN A 14 -3.82 -7.33 22.97
CA GLN A 14 -2.67 -8.04 22.39
C GLN A 14 -3.10 -8.87 21.19
N VAL A 15 -4.22 -9.59 21.28
CA VAL A 15 -4.75 -10.40 20.18
C VAL A 15 -5.04 -9.54 18.95
N PHE A 16 -5.77 -8.43 19.09
CA PHE A 16 -6.04 -7.52 17.97
C PHE A 16 -4.75 -6.93 17.39
N GLY A 17 -3.79 -6.58 18.23
CA GLY A 17 -2.50 -6.07 17.77
C GLY A 17 -1.73 -7.08 16.91
N TRP A 18 -1.66 -8.34 17.33
CA TRP A 18 -0.97 -9.37 16.57
C TRP A 18 -1.75 -9.82 15.32
N LEU A 19 -3.08 -9.84 15.37
CA LEU A 19 -3.89 -10.06 14.17
C LEU A 19 -3.67 -8.95 13.13
N THR A 20 -3.59 -7.69 13.57
CA THR A 20 -3.22 -6.56 12.70
C THR A 20 -1.88 -6.81 12.01
N PHE A 21 -0.85 -7.17 12.79
CA PHE A 21 0.47 -7.47 12.26
C PHE A 21 0.45 -8.59 11.23
N ILE A 22 -0.25 -9.69 11.52
CA ILE A 22 -0.35 -10.84 10.62
C ILE A 22 -1.06 -10.46 9.32
N SER A 23 -2.23 -9.81 9.43
CA SER A 23 -3.03 -9.40 8.28
C SER A 23 -2.25 -8.48 7.34
N TRP A 24 -1.67 -7.40 7.87
CA TRP A 24 -0.89 -6.47 7.07
C TRP A 24 0.45 -7.05 6.62
N GLY A 25 1.14 -7.83 7.46
CA GLY A 25 2.43 -8.44 7.11
C GLY A 25 2.32 -9.42 5.94
N ILE A 26 1.32 -10.32 5.97
CA ILE A 26 1.10 -11.29 4.88
C ILE A 26 0.86 -10.60 3.53
N SER A 27 0.17 -9.45 3.54
CA SER A 27 -0.17 -8.70 2.31
C SER A 27 1.05 -8.26 1.49
N CYS A 28 2.24 -8.16 2.11
CA CYS A 28 3.45 -7.70 1.46
C CYS A 28 4.19 -8.79 0.66
N TYR A 29 3.96 -10.07 0.98
CA TYR A 29 4.70 -11.19 0.38
C TYR A 29 4.39 -11.48 -1.09
N PRO A 30 3.13 -11.38 -1.59
CA PRO A 30 2.82 -11.69 -2.98
C PRO A 30 3.69 -10.94 -3.98
N GLN A 31 3.94 -9.64 -3.77
CA GLN A 31 4.77 -8.84 -4.66
C GLN A 31 6.24 -9.28 -4.64
N VAL A 32 6.80 -9.51 -3.44
CA VAL A 32 8.18 -9.98 -3.27
C VAL A 32 8.40 -11.32 -3.97
N ILE A 33 7.46 -12.26 -3.79
CA ILE A 33 7.51 -13.58 -4.41
C ILE A 33 7.36 -13.48 -5.93
N LEU A 34 6.45 -12.64 -6.43
CA LEU A 34 6.23 -12.45 -7.85
C LEU A 34 7.47 -11.91 -8.55
N ASN A 35 8.09 -10.86 -7.99
CA ASN A 35 9.34 -10.30 -8.49
C ASN A 35 10.45 -11.35 -8.50
N PHE A 36 10.57 -12.14 -7.43
CA PHE A 36 11.56 -13.20 -7.33
C PHE A 36 11.38 -14.31 -8.37
N ARG A 37 10.13 -14.73 -8.63
CA ARG A 37 9.80 -15.77 -9.62
C ARG A 37 10.01 -15.29 -11.05
N ARG A 38 9.62 -14.05 -11.35
CA ARG A 38 9.75 -13.47 -12.70
C ARG A 38 11.16 -12.97 -12.99
N LYS A 39 12.00 -12.75 -11.97
CA LYS A 39 13.30 -12.05 -12.08
C LYS A 39 13.18 -10.70 -12.80
N SER A 40 12.02 -10.07 -12.65
CA SER A 40 11.62 -8.85 -13.33
C SER A 40 10.68 -8.08 -12.41
N VAL A 41 10.89 -6.77 -12.34
CA VAL A 41 9.98 -5.83 -11.66
C VAL A 41 9.11 -5.08 -12.67
N VAL A 42 9.05 -5.54 -13.92
CA VAL A 42 8.19 -4.94 -14.95
C VAL A 42 6.72 -5.07 -14.54
N GLY A 43 6.04 -3.93 -14.42
CA GLY A 43 4.67 -3.78 -13.92
C GLY A 43 4.57 -3.31 -12.47
N LEU A 44 5.66 -3.33 -11.70
CA LEU A 44 5.70 -2.69 -10.37
C LEU A 44 5.69 -1.16 -10.54
N ASN A 45 4.86 -0.46 -9.77
CA ASN A 45 4.87 0.99 -9.76
C ASN A 45 6.02 1.51 -8.88
N PHE A 46 7.06 2.09 -9.49
CA PHE A 46 8.24 2.58 -8.78
C PHE A 46 7.93 3.79 -7.89
N ASP A 47 7.00 4.64 -8.31
CA ASP A 47 6.57 5.79 -7.52
C ASP A 47 5.85 5.35 -6.25
N TYR A 48 5.01 4.31 -6.37
CA TYR A 48 4.39 3.68 -5.21
C TYR A 48 5.45 3.16 -4.24
N GLU A 49 6.46 2.45 -4.73
CA GLU A 49 7.50 1.84 -3.89
C GLU A 49 8.31 2.88 -3.11
N ILE A 50 8.74 3.97 -3.76
CA ILE A 50 9.53 5.00 -3.08
C ILE A 50 8.71 5.80 -2.05
N LEU A 51 7.45 6.09 -2.35
CA LEU A 51 6.55 6.76 -1.39
C LEU A 51 6.23 5.84 -0.20
N ASN A 52 6.03 4.54 -0.46
CA ASN A 52 5.76 3.55 0.57
C ASN A 52 6.99 3.34 1.48
N THR A 53 8.20 3.41 0.92
CA THR A 53 9.45 3.40 1.68
C THR A 53 9.48 4.54 2.69
N ILE A 54 9.26 5.79 2.26
CA ILE A 54 9.25 6.95 3.16
C ILE A 54 8.17 6.81 4.24
N LYS A 55 6.97 6.36 3.87
CA LYS A 55 5.87 6.08 4.81
C LYS A 55 6.33 5.11 5.92
N HIS A 56 6.84 3.93 5.54
CA HIS A 56 7.16 2.89 6.51
C HIS A 56 8.35 3.23 7.40
N TRP A 57 9.36 3.95 6.87
CA TRP A 57 10.44 4.49 7.70
C TRP A 57 9.90 5.48 8.74
N SER A 58 9.03 6.41 8.34
CA SER A 58 8.43 7.37 9.28
C SER A 58 7.57 6.69 10.35
N TYR A 59 6.84 5.64 9.96
CA TYR A 59 6.07 4.86 10.92
C TYR A 59 6.96 4.12 11.92
N LEU A 60 8.05 3.51 11.44
CA LEU A 60 9.03 2.83 12.28
C LEU A 60 9.71 3.81 13.23
N ILE A 61 10.16 4.96 12.74
CA ILE A 61 10.80 5.98 13.58
C ILE A 61 9.85 6.42 14.69
N TYR A 62 8.58 6.70 14.39
CA TYR A 62 7.61 7.06 15.43
C TYR A 62 7.38 5.93 16.44
N ASN A 63 7.06 4.71 15.97
CA ASN A 63 6.75 3.59 16.85
C ASN A 63 7.96 3.20 17.71
N ALA A 64 9.13 2.99 17.11
CA ALA A 64 10.32 2.58 17.84
C ALA A 64 10.78 3.67 18.82
N SER A 65 10.75 4.94 18.42
CA SER A 65 11.19 6.03 19.30
C SER A 65 10.26 6.20 20.51
N LEU A 66 8.94 6.19 20.31
CA LEU A 66 7.97 6.31 21.40
C LEU A 66 7.93 5.05 22.28
N PHE A 67 8.19 3.86 21.71
CA PHE A 67 8.21 2.60 22.44
C PHE A 67 9.47 2.40 23.29
N PHE A 68 10.65 2.78 22.78
CA PHE A 68 11.92 2.49 23.46
C PHE A 68 12.55 3.67 24.20
N SER A 69 12.31 4.92 23.80
CA SER A 69 13.03 6.07 24.38
C SER A 69 12.36 6.60 25.64
N PRO A 70 12.99 6.51 26.83
CA PRO A 70 12.41 7.05 28.05
C PRO A 70 12.25 8.58 28.00
N VAL A 71 13.11 9.27 27.23
CA VAL A 71 13.06 10.72 27.05
C VAL A 71 11.76 11.12 26.33
N ILE A 72 11.41 10.41 25.27
CA ILE A 72 10.21 10.69 24.48
C ILE A 72 8.95 10.28 25.25
N GLN A 73 9.00 9.15 25.96
CA GLN A 73 7.91 8.73 26.84
C GLN A 73 7.64 9.75 27.94
N LYS A 74 8.69 10.31 28.55
CA LYS A 74 8.55 11.40 29.52
C LYS A 74 7.84 12.61 28.91
N GLN A 75 8.28 13.06 27.74
CA GLN A 75 7.61 14.17 27.03
C GLN A 75 6.15 13.86 26.70
N TYR A 76 5.83 12.59 26.41
CA TYR A 76 4.46 12.15 26.19
C TYR A 76 3.63 12.28 27.46
N PHE A 77 4.13 11.81 28.60
CA PHE A 77 3.45 11.93 29.89
C PHE A 77 3.34 13.39 30.36
N ASP A 78 4.33 14.23 30.09
CA ASP A 78 4.27 15.66 30.36
C ASP A 78 3.14 16.33 29.57
N LYS A 79 2.89 15.87 28.34
CA LYS A 79 1.84 16.42 27.47
C LYS A 79 0.44 15.87 27.75
N TYR A 80 0.33 14.57 28.01
CA TYR A 80 -0.96 13.86 28.05
C TYR A 80 -1.35 13.34 29.44
N GLY A 81 -0.42 13.38 30.40
CA GLY A 81 -0.62 12.95 31.78
C GLY A 81 0.04 11.61 32.12
N TYR A 82 0.58 11.52 33.33
CA TYR A 82 1.30 10.33 33.85
C TYR A 82 0.39 9.13 34.17
N GLN A 83 -0.93 9.34 34.17
CA GLN A 83 -1.94 8.28 34.32
C GLN A 83 -2.36 7.65 32.98
N GLN A 84 -1.74 8.08 31.88
CA GLN A 84 -2.01 7.53 30.56
C GLN A 84 -0.98 6.45 30.23
N MET A 85 -1.32 5.56 29.29
CA MET A 85 -0.40 4.55 28.77
C MET A 85 0.19 5.04 27.45
N ILE A 86 1.39 4.56 27.12
CA ILE A 86 1.99 4.83 25.82
C ILE A 86 1.11 4.20 24.73
N PRO A 87 0.71 4.95 23.69
CA PRO A 87 -0.25 4.51 22.68
C PRO A 87 0.42 3.72 21.54
N VAL A 88 1.51 3.01 21.86
CA VAL A 88 2.30 2.20 20.93
C VAL A 88 2.60 0.87 21.60
N ALA A 89 2.22 -0.21 20.94
CA ALA A 89 2.42 -1.58 21.39
C ALA A 89 3.60 -2.27 20.68
N ALA A 90 4.00 -3.42 21.20
CA ALA A 90 5.06 -4.24 20.60
C ALA A 90 4.72 -4.68 19.17
N ASN A 91 3.44 -5.00 18.88
CA ASN A 91 3.01 -5.37 17.53
C ASN A 91 3.15 -4.20 16.53
N ASP A 92 3.02 -2.94 16.98
CA ASP A 92 3.17 -1.77 16.12
C ASP A 92 4.63 -1.60 15.67
N VAL A 93 5.58 -1.85 16.58
CA VAL A 93 7.02 -1.86 16.29
C VAL A 93 7.38 -3.05 15.41
N ALA A 94 6.85 -4.24 15.71
CA ALA A 94 7.09 -5.44 14.92
C ALA A 94 6.58 -5.25 13.48
N PHE A 95 5.37 -4.72 13.31
CA PHE A 95 4.79 -4.44 12.00
C PHE A 95 5.57 -3.40 11.20
N SER A 96 5.91 -2.26 11.80
CA SER A 96 6.64 -1.21 11.10
C SER A 96 8.05 -1.67 10.72
N THR A 97 8.73 -2.43 11.59
CA THR A 97 10.03 -3.04 11.30
C THR A 97 9.94 -4.03 10.15
N HIS A 98 8.99 -4.97 10.21
CA HIS A 98 8.74 -5.93 9.14
C HIS A 98 8.46 -5.22 7.81
N SER A 99 7.63 -4.18 7.82
CA SER A 99 7.30 -3.43 6.62
C SER A 99 8.52 -2.74 6.00
N VAL A 100 9.39 -2.13 6.82
CA VAL A 100 10.65 -1.55 6.34
C VAL A 100 11.54 -2.63 5.71
N VAL A 101 11.68 -3.79 6.35
CA VAL A 101 12.44 -4.92 5.79
C VAL A 101 11.87 -5.35 4.43
N MET A 102 10.55 -5.51 4.33
CA MET A 102 9.91 -5.90 3.07
C MET A 102 10.10 -4.85 1.97
N ASN A 103 10.01 -3.55 2.27
CA ASN A 103 10.29 -2.49 1.28
C ASN A 103 11.77 -2.50 0.88
N LEU A 104 12.71 -2.70 1.80
CA LEU A 104 14.13 -2.84 1.46
C LEU A 104 14.39 -4.05 0.53
N VAL A 105 13.70 -5.16 0.75
CA VAL A 105 13.76 -6.32 -0.16
C VAL A 105 13.25 -5.95 -1.55
N VAL A 106 12.13 -5.24 -1.67
CA VAL A 106 11.59 -4.81 -2.97
C VAL A 106 12.51 -3.79 -3.65
N LEU A 107 13.08 -2.83 -2.91
CA LEU A 107 14.07 -1.89 -3.43
C LEU A 107 15.33 -2.61 -3.93
N PHE A 108 15.78 -3.63 -3.20
CA PHE A 108 16.88 -4.49 -3.66
C PHE A 108 16.51 -5.20 -4.96
N GLN A 109 15.32 -5.80 -5.05
CA GLN A 109 14.82 -6.43 -6.28
C GLN A 109 14.76 -5.42 -7.45
N LEU A 110 14.34 -4.19 -7.19
CA LEU A 110 14.32 -3.11 -8.19
C LEU A 110 15.74 -2.77 -8.68
N ALA A 111 16.75 -2.86 -7.83
CA ALA A 111 18.14 -2.61 -8.22
C ALA A 111 18.73 -3.73 -9.11
N ILE A 112 18.34 -4.99 -8.89
CA ILE A 112 18.98 -6.14 -9.54
C ILE A 112 18.20 -6.75 -10.71
N TYR A 113 16.87 -6.62 -10.74
CA TYR A 113 16.02 -7.28 -11.74
C TYR A 113 15.72 -6.39 -12.94
N GLU A 114 15.19 -7.01 -14.00
CA GLU A 114 14.79 -6.28 -15.20
C GLU A 114 13.67 -5.26 -14.88
N ARG A 115 13.89 -4.01 -15.27
CA ARG A 115 12.98 -2.87 -15.07
C ARG A 115 12.28 -2.39 -16.34
N GLY A 116 12.69 -2.91 -17.51
CA GLY A 116 12.30 -2.36 -18.80
C GLY A 116 12.63 -0.86 -18.89
N ASN A 117 11.68 -0.07 -19.43
CA ASN A 117 11.82 1.38 -19.56
C ASN A 117 11.20 2.18 -18.39
N GLN A 118 10.78 1.51 -17.32
CA GLN A 118 10.16 2.18 -16.16
C GLN A 118 11.18 3.01 -15.40
N LYS A 119 10.78 4.22 -15.03
CA LYS A 119 11.58 5.16 -14.24
C LYS A 119 10.70 5.82 -13.19
N PHE A 120 11.30 6.30 -12.12
CA PHE A 120 10.60 7.17 -11.18
C PHE A 120 10.12 8.43 -11.90
N THR A 121 8.89 8.85 -11.63
CA THR A 121 8.40 10.11 -12.17
C THR A 121 9.03 11.29 -11.45
N LYS A 122 9.13 12.42 -12.16
CA LYS A 122 9.61 13.68 -11.58
C LYS A 122 8.74 14.13 -10.40
N TYR A 123 7.44 13.83 -10.43
CA TYR A 123 6.50 14.14 -9.36
C TYR A 123 6.82 13.35 -8.08
N ALA A 124 7.01 12.03 -8.19
CA ALA A 124 7.34 11.21 -7.03
C ALA A 124 8.69 11.61 -6.41
N ILE A 125 9.71 11.85 -7.24
CA ILE A 125 11.02 12.36 -6.76
C ILE A 125 10.86 13.71 -6.06
N SER A 126 10.09 14.63 -6.64
CA SER A 126 9.82 15.95 -6.05
C SER A 126 9.12 15.84 -4.68
N ILE A 127 8.10 14.98 -4.56
CA ILE A 127 7.40 14.73 -3.29
C ILE A 127 8.39 14.20 -2.24
N VAL A 128 9.23 13.21 -2.59
CA VAL A 128 10.23 12.65 -1.69
C VAL A 128 11.25 13.72 -1.26
N ALA A 129 11.74 14.53 -2.20
CA ALA A 129 12.68 15.61 -1.90
C ALA A 129 12.08 16.65 -0.93
N ILE A 130 10.83 17.07 -1.15
CA ILE A 130 10.11 17.99 -0.26
C ILE A 130 9.99 17.38 1.14
N VAL A 131 9.64 16.11 1.24
CA VAL A 131 9.46 15.43 2.54
C VAL A 131 10.79 15.28 3.28
N CYS A 132 11.87 14.93 2.59
CA CYS A 132 13.22 14.90 3.17
C CYS A 132 13.68 16.28 3.64
N LEU A 133 13.34 17.34 2.91
CA LEU A 133 13.61 18.72 3.32
C LEU A 133 12.83 19.08 4.59
N ILE A 134 11.53 18.73 4.67
CA ILE A 134 10.71 18.93 5.87
C ILE A 134 11.33 18.20 7.07
N TYR A 135 11.73 16.92 6.93
CA TYR A 135 12.39 16.19 8.01
C TYR A 135 13.67 16.87 8.48
N SER A 136 14.50 17.34 7.56
CA SER A 136 15.75 18.03 7.87
C SER A 136 15.48 19.31 8.66
N ILE A 137 14.55 20.14 8.19
CA ILE A 137 14.17 21.39 8.87
C ILE A 137 13.61 21.10 10.27
N CYS A 138 12.66 20.18 10.38
CA CYS A 138 12.06 19.81 11.67
C CYS A 138 13.10 19.24 12.65
N PHE A 139 14.06 18.45 12.16
CA PHE A 139 15.15 17.92 12.99
C PHE A 139 15.99 19.04 13.59
N PHE A 140 16.43 20.01 12.78
CA PHE A 140 17.23 21.14 13.28
C PHE A 140 16.44 22.07 14.22
N ILE A 141 15.11 22.18 14.08
CA ILE A 141 14.24 22.90 15.04
C ILE A 141 14.11 22.14 16.37
N ALA A 142 13.96 20.81 16.31
CA ALA A 142 13.80 19.97 17.49
C ALA A 142 15.11 19.82 18.29
N LEU A 143 16.26 19.93 17.63
CA LEU A 143 17.57 19.70 18.22
C LEU A 143 17.89 20.62 19.43
N PRO A 144 17.81 21.96 19.34
CA PRO A 144 18.12 22.84 20.49
C PRO A 144 17.04 22.81 21.58
N SER A 145 15.78 22.57 21.21
CA SER A 145 14.66 22.55 22.15
C SER A 145 14.43 21.17 22.78
N HIS A 146 15.17 20.15 22.34
CA HIS A 146 14.94 18.74 22.65
C HIS A 146 13.48 18.29 22.42
N SER A 147 12.76 18.88 21.46
CA SER A 147 11.34 18.61 21.21
C SER A 147 11.12 17.31 20.41
N TRP A 148 11.60 16.19 20.93
CA TRP A 148 11.63 14.90 20.25
C TRP A 148 10.24 14.32 19.97
N LEU A 149 9.32 14.40 20.94
CA LEU A 149 7.93 13.95 20.75
C LEU A 149 7.25 14.74 19.62
N TRP A 150 7.47 16.04 19.56
CA TRP A 150 6.94 16.88 18.48
C TRP A 150 7.51 16.44 17.14
N LEU A 151 8.84 16.24 17.06
CA LEU A 151 9.50 15.79 15.85
C LEU A 151 8.89 14.48 15.34
N ILE A 152 8.85 13.43 16.16
CA ILE A 152 8.30 12.14 15.72
C ILE A 152 6.80 12.23 15.39
N SER A 153 6.06 13.16 15.99
CA SER A 153 4.66 13.41 15.62
C SER A 153 4.54 13.96 14.20
N ILE A 154 5.52 14.73 13.71
CA ILE A 154 5.58 15.16 12.30
C ILE A 154 5.81 13.96 11.38
N PHE A 155 6.70 13.03 11.74
CA PHE A 155 6.87 11.76 10.99
C PHE A 155 5.56 10.98 10.94
N ASN A 156 4.85 10.89 12.08
CA ASN A 156 3.55 10.22 12.17
C ASN A 156 2.49 10.87 11.26
N SER A 157 2.46 12.21 11.17
CA SER A 157 1.53 12.91 10.28
C SER A 157 1.88 12.70 8.80
N ILE A 158 3.15 12.76 8.43
CA ILE A 158 3.57 12.61 7.02
C ILE A 158 3.26 11.20 6.50
N GLN A 159 3.44 10.14 7.32
CA GLN A 159 3.09 8.79 6.87
C GLN A 159 1.58 8.62 6.58
N VAL A 160 0.71 9.34 7.28
CA VAL A 160 -0.74 9.35 7.00
C VAL A 160 -1.00 10.01 5.66
N CYS A 161 -0.38 11.17 5.40
CA CYS A 161 -0.48 11.84 4.11
C CYS A 161 -0.04 10.93 2.95
N MET A 162 1.08 10.23 3.11
CA MET A 162 1.55 9.24 2.12
C MET A 162 0.55 8.11 1.90
N THR A 163 -0.09 7.64 2.97
CA THR A 163 -1.12 6.60 2.90
C THR A 163 -2.33 7.06 2.09
N ILE A 164 -2.79 8.30 2.27
CA ILE A 164 -3.91 8.87 1.49
C ILE A 164 -3.55 8.98 0.01
N ILE A 165 -2.37 9.51 -0.31
CA ILE A 165 -1.87 9.62 -1.69
C ILE A 165 -1.82 8.26 -2.38
N LYS A 166 -1.51 7.20 -1.63
CA LYS A 166 -1.36 5.83 -2.12
C LYS A 166 -2.68 5.19 -2.56
N TYR A 167 -3.76 5.34 -1.80
CA TYR A 167 -5.00 4.60 -2.06
C TYR A 167 -5.85 5.22 -3.18
N PHE A 168 -5.76 6.54 -3.37
CA PHE A 168 -6.59 7.26 -4.33
C PHE A 168 -6.49 6.76 -5.78
N PRO A 169 -5.29 6.49 -6.34
CA PRO A 169 -5.16 6.08 -7.74
C PRO A 169 -5.93 4.79 -8.06
N GLN A 170 -5.89 3.78 -7.17
CA GLN A 170 -6.51 2.48 -7.48
C GLN A 170 -8.04 2.59 -7.53
N ALA A 171 -8.64 3.24 -6.54
CA ALA A 171 -10.09 3.44 -6.51
C ALA A 171 -10.58 4.25 -7.74
N PHE A 172 -9.81 5.26 -8.14
CA PHE A 172 -10.11 6.06 -9.31
C PHE A 172 -9.95 5.28 -10.63
N MET A 173 -8.88 4.50 -10.76
CA MET A 173 -8.62 3.68 -11.95
C MET A 173 -9.70 2.61 -12.17
N ASN A 174 -10.15 1.95 -11.09
CA ASN A 174 -11.27 1.02 -11.15
C ASN A 174 -12.56 1.72 -11.61
N PHE A 175 -12.81 2.95 -11.12
CA PHE A 175 -13.96 3.74 -11.53
C PHE A 175 -13.90 4.14 -13.01
N LEU A 176 -12.73 4.49 -13.54
CA LEU A 176 -12.56 4.83 -14.95
C LEU A 176 -12.69 3.61 -15.87
N ARG A 177 -12.04 2.50 -15.50
CA ARG A 177 -12.04 1.27 -16.31
C ARG A 177 -13.35 0.49 -16.24
N LYS A 178 -14.17 0.74 -15.21
CA LYS A 178 -15.37 -0.06 -14.91
C LYS A 178 -15.06 -1.56 -14.78
N SER A 179 -13.84 -1.87 -14.32
CA SER A 179 -13.33 -3.23 -14.12
C SER A 179 -12.40 -3.21 -12.90
N THR A 180 -12.35 -4.35 -12.20
CA THR A 180 -11.42 -4.59 -11.09
C THR A 180 -10.34 -5.61 -11.47
N ASP A 181 -10.20 -5.92 -12.76
CA ASP A 181 -9.20 -6.85 -13.26
C ASP A 181 -7.79 -6.28 -13.06
N GLY A 182 -6.89 -7.11 -12.55
CA GLY A 182 -5.47 -6.78 -12.41
C GLY A 182 -4.99 -6.41 -11.01
N PHE A 183 -5.83 -6.53 -9.96
CA PHE A 183 -5.35 -6.46 -8.57
C PHE A 183 -5.98 -7.54 -7.68
N SER A 184 -5.26 -7.94 -6.63
CA SER A 184 -5.67 -9.04 -5.74
C SER A 184 -6.68 -8.57 -4.70
N ILE A 185 -7.95 -8.97 -4.84
CA ILE A 185 -8.99 -8.70 -3.84
C ILE A 185 -8.66 -9.32 -2.47
N GLY A 186 -7.94 -10.45 -2.45
CA GLY A 186 -7.49 -11.06 -1.20
C GLY A 186 -6.55 -10.14 -0.40
N GLY A 187 -5.71 -9.38 -1.08
CA GLY A 187 -4.86 -8.36 -0.45
C GLY A 187 -5.68 -7.25 0.20
N VAL A 188 -6.73 -6.78 -0.47
CA VAL A 188 -7.67 -5.77 0.06
C VAL A 188 -8.39 -6.28 1.31
N LEU A 189 -8.85 -7.52 1.30
CA LEU A 189 -9.55 -8.10 2.46
C LEU A 189 -8.63 -8.23 3.68
N LEU A 190 -7.35 -8.57 3.46
CA LEU A 190 -6.34 -8.61 4.51
C LEU A 190 -6.01 -7.19 5.01
N ASP A 191 -5.90 -6.21 4.12
CA ASP A 191 -5.64 -4.81 4.49
C ASP A 191 -6.80 -4.23 5.31
N PHE A 192 -8.03 -4.49 4.89
CA PHE A 192 -9.25 -4.11 5.61
C PHE A 192 -9.29 -4.74 7.01
N SER A 193 -9.06 -6.06 7.09
CA SER A 193 -9.07 -6.79 8.36
C SER A 193 -8.01 -6.24 9.31
N GLY A 194 -6.80 -5.97 8.81
CA GLY A 194 -5.75 -5.33 9.58
C GLY A 194 -6.15 -3.93 10.08
N GLY A 195 -6.80 -3.12 9.23
CA GLY A 195 -7.33 -1.81 9.62
C GLY A 195 -8.38 -1.90 10.74
N VAL A 196 -9.31 -2.86 10.64
CA VAL A 196 -10.33 -3.10 11.67
C VAL A 196 -9.68 -3.53 12.99
N PHE A 197 -8.80 -4.54 12.97
CA PHE A 197 -8.12 -5.00 14.18
C PHE A 197 -7.26 -3.89 14.81
N ASN A 198 -6.59 -3.06 14.00
CA ASN A 198 -5.78 -1.95 14.48
C ASN A 198 -6.63 -0.90 15.21
N TYR A 199 -7.79 -0.56 14.66
CA TYR A 199 -8.72 0.38 15.29
C TYR A 199 -9.34 -0.21 16.56
N SER A 200 -9.75 -1.49 16.51
CA SER A 200 -10.29 -2.21 17.67
C SER A 200 -9.28 -2.32 18.80
N GLN A 201 -8.00 -2.55 18.51
CA GLN A 201 -6.93 -2.50 19.50
C GLN A 201 -6.92 -1.15 20.23
N MET A 202 -7.01 -0.03 19.51
CA MET A 202 -7.03 1.29 20.14
C MET A 202 -8.29 1.52 20.98
N ALA A 203 -9.45 1.07 20.49
CA ALA A 203 -10.72 1.16 21.21
C ALA A 203 -10.66 0.40 22.55
N VAL A 204 -10.12 -0.83 22.57
CA VAL A 204 -10.01 -1.65 23.78
C VAL A 204 -9.18 -0.96 24.86
N GLN A 205 -8.02 -0.40 24.50
CA GLN A 205 -7.20 0.34 25.46
C GLN A 205 -7.93 1.59 25.98
N SER A 206 -8.63 2.33 25.12
CA SER A 206 -9.41 3.49 25.55
C SER A 206 -10.56 3.12 26.49
N ILE A 207 -11.21 1.98 26.28
CA ILE A 207 -12.24 1.44 27.17
C ILE A 207 -11.64 1.09 28.53
N ASP A 208 -10.51 0.37 28.56
CA ASP A 208 -9.84 0.00 29.81
C ASP A 208 -9.40 1.21 30.64
N GLN A 209 -8.89 2.25 29.97
CA GLN A 209 -8.40 3.46 30.64
C GLN A 209 -9.49 4.50 30.94
N GLY A 210 -10.72 4.32 30.42
CA GLY A 210 -11.75 5.35 30.46
C GLY A 210 -11.31 6.68 29.83
N SER A 211 -10.41 6.62 28.84
CA SER A 211 -9.69 7.79 28.30
C SER A 211 -9.53 7.72 26.79
N TRP A 212 -9.77 8.84 26.12
CA TRP A 212 -9.58 8.99 24.67
C TRP A 212 -8.15 9.39 24.28
N VAL A 213 -7.25 9.56 25.25
CA VAL A 213 -5.85 9.94 25.01
C VAL A 213 -5.15 8.99 24.05
N ASN A 214 -5.48 7.70 24.08
CA ASN A 214 -4.91 6.74 23.14
C ASN A 214 -5.15 7.14 21.67
N PHE A 215 -6.37 7.61 21.34
CA PHE A 215 -6.73 8.01 19.98
C PHE A 215 -5.95 9.24 19.50
N TYR A 216 -5.95 10.33 20.27
CA TYR A 216 -5.28 11.56 19.83
C TYR A 216 -3.79 11.62 20.18
N GLY A 217 -3.33 10.78 21.10
CA GLY A 217 -1.92 10.57 21.42
C GLY A 217 -1.17 9.80 20.35
N ASN A 218 -1.87 8.97 19.56
CA ASN A 218 -1.37 8.34 18.35
C ASN A 218 -2.35 8.50 17.19
N MET A 219 -2.58 9.76 16.80
CA MET A 219 -3.51 10.10 15.72
C MET A 219 -3.16 9.41 14.40
N GLY A 220 -1.87 9.17 14.12
CA GLY A 220 -1.48 8.52 12.87
C GLY A 220 -1.90 7.04 12.79
N LYS A 221 -1.84 6.30 13.89
CA LYS A 221 -2.37 4.92 13.95
C LYS A 221 -3.88 4.91 13.70
N VAL A 222 -4.63 5.84 14.30
CA VAL A 222 -6.07 6.01 14.08
C VAL A 222 -6.37 6.30 12.60
N LEU A 223 -5.74 7.34 12.06
CA LEU A 223 -6.01 7.80 10.70
C LEU A 223 -5.61 6.75 9.66
N ILE A 224 -4.52 6.00 9.86
CA ILE A 224 -4.17 4.90 8.96
C ILE A 224 -5.27 3.84 8.96
N SER A 225 -5.73 3.37 10.12
CA SER A 225 -6.83 2.39 10.15
C SER A 225 -8.10 2.92 9.48
N LEU A 226 -8.48 4.18 9.72
CA LEU A 226 -9.69 4.75 9.13
C LEU A 226 -9.57 4.90 7.62
N VAL A 227 -8.44 5.42 7.13
CA VAL A 227 -8.19 5.57 5.69
C VAL A 227 -8.20 4.20 5.01
N THR A 228 -7.53 3.21 5.59
CA THR A 228 -7.52 1.83 5.07
C THR A 228 -8.94 1.24 5.03
N ILE A 229 -9.69 1.28 6.13
CA ILE A 229 -11.06 0.77 6.19
C ILE A 229 -11.95 1.42 5.13
N VAL A 230 -11.86 2.75 4.96
CA VAL A 230 -12.68 3.48 3.97
C VAL A 230 -12.31 3.11 2.54
N TYR A 231 -11.03 3.15 2.19
CA TYR A 231 -10.59 2.85 0.82
C TYR A 231 -10.82 1.40 0.46
N ASP A 232 -10.55 0.47 1.36
CA ASP A 232 -10.79 -0.95 1.10
C ASP A 232 -12.29 -1.23 0.99
N SER A 233 -13.14 -0.56 1.77
CA SER A 233 -14.60 -0.63 1.59
C SER A 233 -15.03 -0.17 0.20
N ILE A 234 -14.44 0.91 -0.32
CA ILE A 234 -14.68 1.39 -1.68
C ILE A 234 -14.23 0.34 -2.70
N LEU A 235 -13.04 -0.24 -2.54
CA LEU A 235 -12.50 -1.25 -3.46
C LEU A 235 -13.33 -2.54 -3.44
N MET A 236 -13.79 -2.98 -2.26
CA MET A 236 -14.69 -4.12 -2.10
C MET A 236 -16.04 -3.85 -2.76
N LEU A 237 -16.61 -2.64 -2.58
CA LEU A 237 -17.84 -2.24 -3.24
C LEU A 237 -17.68 -2.24 -4.77
N GLN A 238 -16.55 -1.72 -5.26
CA GLN A 238 -16.24 -1.74 -6.69
C GLN A 238 -16.13 -3.17 -7.24
N HIS A 239 -15.49 -4.09 -6.51
CA HIS A 239 -15.26 -5.45 -6.96
C HIS A 239 -16.51 -6.34 -6.89
N TYR A 240 -17.22 -6.33 -5.75
CA TYR A 240 -18.34 -7.25 -5.51
C TYR A 240 -19.69 -6.73 -5.99
N VAL A 241 -19.88 -5.40 -6.06
CA VAL A 241 -21.19 -4.80 -6.33
C VAL A 241 -21.22 -4.07 -7.67
N LEU A 242 -20.28 -3.17 -7.93
CA LEU A 242 -20.35 -2.29 -9.11
C LEU A 242 -19.81 -2.95 -10.38
N TYR A 243 -18.68 -3.64 -10.28
CA TYR A 243 -17.97 -4.26 -11.41
C TYR A 243 -17.69 -5.75 -11.17
N PRO A 244 -18.73 -6.56 -10.87
CA PRO A 244 -18.54 -7.98 -10.68
C PRO A 244 -18.01 -8.62 -11.97
N GLU A 245 -17.01 -9.50 -11.83
CA GLU A 245 -16.55 -10.34 -12.93
C GLU A 245 -17.76 -11.07 -13.52
N LYS A 246 -18.01 -10.88 -14.82
CA LYS A 246 -18.99 -11.70 -15.54
C LYS A 246 -18.43 -13.12 -15.63
N LYS A 247 -18.76 -13.97 -14.65
CA LYS A 247 -18.48 -15.41 -14.73
C LYS A 247 -19.25 -16.02 -15.91
N GLY A 248 -18.56 -16.13 -17.05
CA GLY A 248 -18.96 -16.88 -18.23
C GLY A 248 -19.77 -16.08 -19.25
N VAL A 249 -19.12 -15.67 -20.35
CA VAL A 249 -19.38 -16.02 -21.77
C VAL A 249 -18.38 -15.23 -22.63
N THR A 250 -17.08 -15.58 -22.62
CA THR A 250 -16.16 -15.25 -23.76
C THR A 250 -14.78 -15.92 -23.75
N CYS A 251 -14.46 -16.90 -22.89
CA CYS A 251 -13.12 -17.55 -22.93
C CYS A 251 -13.02 -18.79 -23.85
N SER A 252 -13.93 -18.96 -24.83
CA SER A 252 -13.82 -20.06 -25.81
C SER A 252 -13.72 -19.61 -27.27
N LYS A 253 -13.97 -18.34 -27.62
CA LYS A 253 -13.87 -17.89 -29.02
C LYS A 253 -12.49 -17.31 -29.38
N ASN A 254 -11.85 -16.57 -28.49
CA ASN A 254 -10.61 -15.85 -28.85
C ASN A 254 -9.33 -16.71 -28.85
N TYR A 255 -9.32 -17.89 -28.21
CA TYR A 255 -8.12 -18.75 -28.23
C TYR A 255 -7.90 -19.45 -29.58
N LYS A 256 -8.95 -19.59 -30.41
CA LYS A 256 -8.85 -20.20 -31.74
C LYS A 256 -8.43 -19.22 -32.84
N GLU A 257 -8.67 -17.92 -32.69
CA GLU A 257 -8.27 -16.92 -33.69
C GLU A 257 -6.78 -16.52 -33.61
N ILE A 258 -6.13 -16.67 -32.46
CA ILE A 258 -4.72 -16.26 -32.27
C ILE A 258 -3.71 -17.26 -32.88
N LYS A 259 -4.17 -18.42 -33.40
CA LYS A 259 -3.31 -19.48 -33.96
C LYS A 259 -3.40 -19.67 -35.48
N GLN A 260 -3.94 -18.72 -36.24
CA GLN A 260 -3.74 -18.71 -37.70
C GLN A 260 -2.46 -17.93 -38.04
N PRO A 261 -1.42 -18.56 -38.60
CA PRO A 261 -0.25 -17.84 -39.08
C PRO A 261 -0.66 -17.00 -40.30
N LEU A 262 -0.38 -15.70 -40.22
CA LEU A 262 -0.45 -14.76 -41.33
C LEU A 262 0.55 -15.20 -42.42
N ILE A 263 0.11 -16.05 -43.33
CA ILE A 263 0.74 -16.19 -44.65
C ILE A 263 0.20 -15.00 -45.46
N SER A 264 1.06 -14.03 -45.69
CA SER A 264 0.79 -12.93 -46.61
C SER A 264 0.67 -13.48 -48.03
N GLU A 265 -0.53 -13.45 -48.61
CA GLU A 265 -0.66 -13.50 -50.07
C GLU A 265 -0.30 -12.13 -50.63
N SER A 266 0.81 -12.06 -51.35
CA SER A 266 1.17 -10.91 -52.19
C SER A 266 0.17 -10.80 -53.35
N PRO A 267 -0.38 -9.62 -53.68
CA PRO A 267 -1.24 -9.46 -54.85
C PRO A 267 -0.43 -9.61 -56.15
N ILE A 268 -0.90 -10.49 -57.02
CA ILE A 268 -0.39 -10.68 -58.39
C ILE A 268 -0.66 -9.39 -59.21
N PRO A 269 0.28 -8.89 -60.03
CA PRO A 269 0.05 -7.75 -60.91
C PRO A 269 -0.99 -8.06 -62.01
N ILE A 270 -1.85 -7.08 -62.32
CA ILE A 270 -3.06 -7.18 -63.16
C ILE A 270 -2.79 -7.38 -64.68
N ASP A 271 -1.54 -7.47 -65.14
CA ASP A 271 -1.22 -7.49 -66.59
C ASP A 271 -1.31 -8.85 -67.31
N GLN A 272 -1.93 -9.88 -66.70
CA GLN A 272 -2.03 -11.21 -67.32
C GLN A 272 -3.46 -11.76 -67.50
N GLN A 273 -4.50 -10.98 -67.23
CA GLN A 273 -5.90 -11.46 -67.28
C GLN A 273 -6.71 -11.02 -68.52
N ILE A 274 -6.08 -10.43 -69.55
CA ILE A 274 -6.77 -9.97 -70.78
C ILE A 274 -6.14 -10.55 -72.05
N LYS A 275 -5.76 -11.85 -72.07
CA LYS A 275 -5.40 -12.53 -73.32
C LYS A 275 -6.17 -13.81 -73.67
N ASP A 276 -7.05 -14.30 -72.80
CA ASP A 276 -7.74 -15.58 -73.02
C ASP A 276 -9.25 -15.47 -73.29
N SER A 277 -9.76 -14.31 -73.70
CA SER A 277 -11.17 -14.13 -74.06
C SER A 277 -11.36 -13.48 -75.42
N VAL A 278 -10.90 -14.16 -76.49
CA VAL A 278 -11.42 -13.97 -77.85
C VAL A 278 -11.66 -15.35 -78.47
N PRO A 279 -12.91 -15.81 -78.61
CA PRO A 279 -13.22 -16.96 -79.44
C PRO A 279 -13.21 -16.53 -80.91
N ALA A 280 -12.42 -17.22 -81.72
CA ALA A 280 -12.54 -17.21 -83.17
C ALA A 280 -13.89 -17.84 -83.58
N GLN A 281 -14.66 -17.14 -84.40
CA GLN A 281 -15.69 -17.75 -85.25
C GLN A 281 -15.35 -17.42 -86.70
N GLU A 282 -15.02 -18.47 -87.46
CA GLU A 282 -14.95 -18.49 -88.92
C GLU A 282 -16.28 -19.03 -89.49
N VAL A 283 -16.54 -18.57 -90.73
CA VAL A 283 -17.59 -18.93 -91.72
C VAL A 283 -18.89 -18.14 -91.65
#